data_AF-A0A958HUW6-F1
#
_entry.id   AF-A0A958HUW6-F1
#
_cell.length_a   1.000
_cell.length_b   1.000
_cell.length_c   1.000
_cell.angle_alpha   90.00
_cell.angle_beta   90.00
_cell.angle_gamma   90.00
#
_symmetry.space_group_name_H-M   'P 1'
#
loop_
_entity.id
_entity.type
_entity.pdbx_description
1 polymer ?
#
loop_
_entity_poly.entity_id
_entity_poly.type
_entity_poly.pdbx_seq_one_letter_code
_entity_poly.pdbx_strand_id
1 'polypeptide(L)'
;MYLESVDPEKNRSRFYSLETAPSLFGSIILIRRWGRIGSRHPQTLSSEYQDIDSLLKELRAILRRRHRHGYKLRQNRLQIVLPGAFMVADGVRRLQLIARQTPGGITIKAG
;
A
#
# COMPACT_ATOMS: atom_id res chain seq x y z
N MET A 1 -1.65 3.52 4.79
CA MET A 1 -1.34 4.92 4.40
C MET A 1 -2.62 5.72 4.27
N TYR A 2 -2.61 6.97 4.73
CA TYR A 2 -3.77 7.85 4.68
C TYR A 2 -3.38 9.22 4.11
N LEU A 3 -4.13 9.66 3.11
CA LEU A 3 -3.93 10.90 2.37
C LEU A 3 -5.21 11.74 2.43
N GLU A 4 -5.03 13.05 2.41
CA GLU A 4 -6.14 14.01 2.43
C GLU A 4 -5.99 15.05 1.32
N SER A 5 -7.11 15.44 0.73
CA SER A 5 -7.20 16.63 -0.12
C SER A 5 -8.23 17.57 0.50
N VAL A 6 -7.75 18.68 1.04
CA VAL A 6 -8.55 19.72 1.70
C VAL A 6 -8.30 21.05 1.00
N ASP A 7 -9.37 21.66 0.51
CA ASP A 7 -9.39 22.95 -0.18
C ASP A 7 -10.76 23.61 0.08
N PRO A 8 -10.84 24.52 1.08
CA PRO A 8 -12.08 25.16 1.50
C PRO A 8 -12.76 25.97 0.39
N GLU A 9 -11.97 26.70 -0.41
CA GLU A 9 -12.45 27.51 -1.53
C GLU A 9 -13.20 26.69 -2.59
N LYS A 10 -12.92 25.38 -2.66
CA LYS A 10 -13.55 24.43 -3.59
C LYS A 10 -14.52 23.46 -2.92
N ASN A 11 -14.88 23.68 -1.65
CA ASN A 11 -15.67 22.76 -0.81
C ASN A 11 -15.16 21.30 -0.89
N ARG A 12 -13.83 21.15 -0.95
CA ARG A 12 -13.17 19.86 -1.09
C ARG A 12 -12.62 19.43 0.26
N SER A 13 -13.20 18.38 0.81
CA SER A 13 -12.73 17.71 2.01
C SER A 13 -12.84 16.20 1.78
N ARG A 14 -11.77 15.60 1.28
CA ARG A 14 -11.74 14.20 0.83
C ARG A 14 -10.53 13.46 1.38
N PHE A 15 -10.70 12.17 1.60
CA PHE A 15 -9.63 11.28 1.98
C PHE A 15 -9.41 10.17 0.95
N TYR A 16 -8.20 9.61 0.99
CA TYR A 16 -7.81 8.41 0.28
C TYR A 16 -6.94 7.56 1.19
N SER A 17 -7.30 6.31 1.40
CA SER A 17 -6.57 5.37 2.23
C SER A 17 -6.16 4.14 1.43
N LEU A 18 -4.97 3.66 1.75
CA LEU A 18 -4.36 2.47 1.19
C LEU A 18 -3.98 1.56 2.35
N GLU A 19 -4.32 0.29 2.24
CA GLU A 19 -4.02 -0.76 3.20
C GLU A 19 -3.68 -2.04 2.43
N THR A 20 -2.84 -2.90 3.00
CA THR A 20 -2.64 -4.25 2.44
C THR A 20 -3.10 -5.30 3.43
N ALA A 21 -3.57 -6.43 2.90
CA ALA A 21 -3.91 -7.61 3.65
C ALA A 21 -3.41 -8.86 2.89
N PRO A 22 -3.03 -9.94 3.58
CA PRO A 22 -2.76 -11.21 2.92
C PRO A 22 -4.06 -11.84 2.42
N SER A 23 -4.01 -12.56 1.29
CA SER A 23 -5.10 -13.45 0.88
C SER A 23 -4.94 -14.85 1.48
N LEU A 24 -5.99 -15.66 1.38
CA LEU A 24 -5.96 -17.07 1.80
C LEU A 24 -5.03 -17.94 0.94
N PHE A 25 -4.67 -17.50 -0.27
CA PHE A 25 -3.91 -18.28 -1.26
C PHE A 25 -2.48 -17.79 -1.44
N GLY A 26 -1.95 -17.01 -0.50
CA GLY A 26 -0.57 -16.57 -0.57
C GLY A 26 -0.32 -15.40 -1.53
N SER A 27 -1.35 -14.60 -1.83
CA SER A 27 -1.24 -13.35 -2.58
C SER A 27 -1.47 -12.13 -1.65
N ILE A 28 -1.28 -10.93 -2.19
CA ILE A 28 -1.41 -9.66 -1.45
C ILE A 28 -2.63 -8.90 -1.97
N ILE A 29 -3.51 -8.48 -1.08
CA ILE A 29 -4.67 -7.65 -1.40
C ILE A 29 -4.35 -6.19 -1.07
N LEU A 30 -4.40 -5.32 -2.07
CA LEU A 30 -4.42 -3.86 -1.87
C LEU A 30 -5.86 -3.39 -1.69
N ILE A 31 -6.16 -2.86 -0.51
CA ILE A 31 -7.45 -2.26 -0.18
C ILE A 31 -7.33 -0.75 -0.33
N ARG A 32 -8.20 -0.17 -1.15
CA ARG A 32 -8.31 1.26 -1.41
C ARG A 32 -9.64 1.75 -0.86
N ARG A 33 -9.63 2.77 0.01
CA ARG A 33 -10.88 3.43 0.45
C ARG A 33 -10.82 4.93 0.23
N TRP A 34 -11.91 5.53 -0.22
CA TRP A 34 -11.99 6.96 -0.47
C TRP A 34 -13.38 7.53 -0.27
N GLY A 35 -13.46 8.81 0.04
CA GLY A 35 -14.73 9.48 0.32
C GLY A 35 -14.53 10.91 0.78
N ARG A 36 -15.63 11.55 1.21
CA ARG A 36 -15.54 12.80 1.99
C ARG A 36 -15.04 12.49 3.40
N ILE A 37 -14.23 13.36 3.98
CA ILE A 37 -13.81 13.23 5.38
C ILE A 37 -15.06 13.29 6.26
N GLY A 38 -15.18 12.36 7.22
CA GLY A 38 -16.36 12.20 8.07
C GLY A 38 -17.52 11.42 7.44
N SER A 39 -17.38 10.88 6.23
CA SER A 39 -18.42 10.05 5.61
C SER A 39 -18.58 8.71 6.36
N ARG A 40 -19.84 8.32 6.62
CA ARG A 40 -20.18 7.03 7.22
C ARG A 40 -19.94 5.83 6.28
N HIS A 41 -19.99 6.06 4.97
CA HIS A 41 -19.94 5.00 3.95
C HIS A 41 -18.96 5.38 2.83
N PRO A 42 -17.65 5.19 3.03
CA PRO A 42 -16.68 5.43 1.97
C PRO A 42 -16.73 4.35 0.89
N GLN A 43 -16.35 4.72 -0.33
CA GLN A 43 -16.15 3.75 -1.39
C GLN A 43 -14.92 2.91 -1.08
N THR A 44 -14.99 1.61 -1.41
CA THR A 44 -13.91 0.65 -1.18
C THR A 44 -13.69 -0.18 -2.45
N LEU A 45 -12.43 -0.44 -2.78
CA LEU A 45 -12.04 -1.33 -3.86
C LEU A 45 -10.79 -2.11 -3.46
N SER A 46 -10.89 -3.44 -3.54
CA SER A 46 -9.77 -4.36 -3.37
C SER A 46 -9.20 -4.76 -4.73
N SER A 47 -7.90 -5.04 -4.76
CA SER A 47 -7.21 -5.58 -5.93
C SER A 47 -6.14 -6.55 -5.44
N GLU A 48 -6.03 -7.70 -6.08
CA GLU A 48 -5.14 -8.79 -5.67
C GLU A 48 -3.88 -8.81 -6.53
N TYR A 49 -2.74 -9.11 -5.91
CA TYR A 49 -1.41 -9.13 -6.51
C TYR A 49 -0.66 -10.39 -6.08
N GLN A 50 -0.14 -11.13 -7.04
CA GLN A 50 0.65 -12.34 -6.78
C GLN A 50 2.06 -12.01 -6.29
N ASP A 51 2.57 -10.83 -6.64
CA ASP A 51 3.94 -10.43 -6.33
C ASP A 51 4.01 -8.97 -5.83
N ILE A 52 5.08 -8.69 -5.08
CA ILE A 52 5.34 -7.38 -4.47
C ILE A 52 5.61 -6.31 -5.53
N ASP A 53 6.27 -6.65 -6.64
CA ASP A 53 6.68 -5.67 -7.63
C ASP A 53 5.47 -5.07 -8.36
N SER A 54 4.50 -5.90 -8.73
CA SER A 54 3.21 -5.51 -9.28
C SER A 54 2.43 -4.62 -8.32
N LEU A 55 2.38 -4.98 -7.03
CA LEU A 55 1.78 -4.15 -5.98
C LEU A 55 2.48 -2.79 -5.87
N LEU A 56 3.81 -2.77 -5.80
CA LEU A 56 4.59 -1.53 -5.69
C LEU A 56 4.44 -0.65 -6.93
N LYS A 57 4.31 -1.23 -8.12
CA LYS A 57 4.03 -0.50 -9.37
C LYS A 57 2.68 0.21 -9.30
N GLU A 58 1.62 -0.47 -8.88
CA GLU A 58 0.30 0.13 -8.71
C GLU A 58 0.32 1.21 -7.60
N LEU A 59 0.90 0.92 -6.44
CA LEU A 59 1.04 1.88 -5.34
C LEU A 59 1.71 3.18 -5.81
N ARG A 60 2.83 3.08 -6.53
CA ARG A 60 3.51 4.25 -7.10
C ARG A 60 2.63 5.00 -8.10
N ALA A 61 1.86 4.30 -8.93
CA ALA A 61 0.94 4.92 -9.88
C ALA A 61 -0.18 5.68 -9.16
N ILE A 62 -0.80 5.07 -8.14
CA ILE A 62 -1.83 5.69 -7.31
C ILE A 62 -1.28 6.94 -6.61
N LEU A 63 -0.14 6.83 -5.93
CA LEU A 63 0.43 7.95 -5.17
C LEU A 63 0.77 9.13 -6.08
N ARG A 64 1.39 8.88 -7.25
CA ARG A 64 1.65 9.94 -8.24
C ARG A 64 0.37 10.58 -8.73
N ARG A 65 -0.65 9.80 -9.06
CA ARG A 65 -1.95 10.32 -9.51
C ARG A 65 -2.62 11.15 -8.42
N ARG A 66 -2.67 10.67 -7.18
CA ARG A 66 -3.32 11.38 -6.06
C ARG A 66 -2.59 12.65 -5.69
N HIS A 67 -1.26 12.64 -5.70
CA HIS A 67 -0.44 13.83 -5.53
C HIS A 67 -0.81 14.93 -6.55
N ARG A 68 -0.91 14.59 -7.84
CA ARG A 68 -1.35 15.54 -8.89
C ARG A 68 -2.76 16.09 -8.67
N HIS A 69 -3.63 15.35 -7.99
CA HIS A 69 -4.97 15.80 -7.64
C HIS A 69 -5.07 16.55 -6.29
N GLY A 70 -3.93 16.93 -5.70
CA GLY A 70 -3.87 17.71 -4.47
C GLY A 70 -4.12 16.90 -3.20
N TYR A 71 -3.93 15.59 -3.24
CA TYR A 71 -3.86 14.77 -2.03
C TYR A 71 -2.46 14.87 -1.43
N LYS A 72 -2.40 15.11 -0.12
CA LYS A 72 -1.19 15.15 0.69
C LYS A 72 -1.17 13.96 1.64
N LEU A 73 0.01 13.37 1.80
CA LEU A 73 0.23 12.28 2.76
C LEU A 73 0.09 12.83 4.19
N ARG A 74 -0.78 12.20 4.99
CA ARG A 74 -0.98 12.55 6.40
C ARG A 74 -0.44 11.49 7.33
N GLN A 75 -0.59 10.22 6.98
CA GLN A 75 -0.06 9.11 7.76
C GLN A 75 0.55 8.05 6.85
N ASN A 76 1.84 7.76 7.06
CA ASN A 76 2.58 6.79 6.25
C ASN A 76 2.68 5.40 6.91
N ARG A 77 1.56 4.81 7.33
CA ARG A 77 1.55 3.49 7.98
C ARG A 77 1.17 2.33 7.06
N LEU A 78 1.59 2.34 5.79
CA LEU A 78 1.33 1.18 4.93
C LEU A 78 2.31 0.06 5.31
N GLN A 79 1.80 -1.01 5.90
CA GLN A 79 2.54 -2.25 6.09
C GLN A 79 2.22 -3.16 4.90
N ILE A 80 3.24 -3.79 4.32
CA ILE A 80 3.06 -4.82 3.30
C ILE A 80 3.18 -6.16 4.02
N VAL A 81 2.04 -6.82 4.22
CA VAL A 81 2.00 -8.14 4.84
C VAL A 81 2.19 -9.17 3.74
N LEU A 82 3.35 -9.83 3.73
CA LEU A 82 3.58 -10.95 2.82
C LEU A 82 3.04 -12.23 3.46
N PRO A 83 2.48 -13.14 2.66
CA PRO A 83 2.18 -14.47 3.16
C PRO A 83 3.49 -15.15 3.57
N GLY A 84 3.59 -15.52 4.85
CA GLY A 84 4.76 -16.19 5.42
C GLY A 84 5.91 -15.30 5.90
N ALA A 85 5.88 -13.96 5.72
CA ALA A 85 6.90 -13.05 6.26
C ALA A 85 6.37 -11.61 6.47
N PHE A 86 6.69 -10.99 7.61
CA PHE A 86 6.31 -9.61 7.92
C PHE A 86 7.42 -8.64 7.46
N MET A 87 7.14 -7.68 6.56
CA MET A 87 8.08 -6.60 6.23
C MET A 87 7.48 -5.21 6.52
N VAL A 88 8.24 -4.38 7.24
CA VAL A 88 7.93 -2.96 7.45
C VAL A 88 8.65 -2.14 6.39
N ALA A 89 7.90 -1.49 5.50
CA ALA A 89 8.46 -0.60 4.49
C ALA A 89 8.17 0.86 4.86
N ASP A 90 9.11 1.51 5.54
CA ASP A 90 9.05 2.94 5.82
C ASP A 90 9.68 3.74 4.67
N GLY A 91 8.83 4.42 3.92
CA GLY A 91 9.23 5.49 3.00
C GLY A 91 9.81 4.98 1.68
N VAL A 92 9.73 5.83 0.67
CA VAL A 92 10.06 5.52 -0.74
C VAL A 92 11.58 5.41 -0.98
N ARG A 93 12.37 5.03 0.03
CA ARG A 93 13.81 4.76 -0.06
C ARG A 93 14.14 3.60 0.87
N ARG A 94 14.71 2.53 0.30
CA ARG A 94 15.36 1.36 0.96
C ARG A 94 14.48 0.09 1.06
N LEU A 95 14.44 -0.64 -0.05
CA LEU A 95 14.28 -2.11 -0.07
C LEU A 95 15.56 -2.77 0.45
N GLN A 96 15.89 -2.66 1.74
CA GLN A 96 16.95 -3.46 2.36
C GLN A 96 16.59 -3.78 3.81
N LEU A 97 16.07 -5.00 4.03
CA LEU A 97 16.08 -5.85 5.24
C LEU A 97 14.90 -6.83 5.05
N ILE A 98 15.01 -8.16 4.94
CA ILE A 98 15.93 -9.13 5.53
C ILE A 98 16.01 -10.33 4.58
N ALA A 99 17.15 -10.50 3.92
CA ALA A 99 17.69 -11.82 3.59
C ALA A 99 18.72 -12.16 4.68
N ARG A 100 18.27 -12.32 5.93
CA ARG A 100 19.08 -12.81 7.04
C ARG A 100 18.18 -13.59 8.02
N GLN A 101 18.39 -14.90 8.01
CA GLN A 101 18.01 -15.86 9.06
C GLN A 101 16.64 -16.53 8.91
N THR A 102 16.56 -17.47 7.96
CA THR A 102 16.08 -18.80 8.32
C THR A 102 17.32 -19.68 8.50
N PRO A 103 17.58 -20.26 9.69
CA PRO A 103 18.58 -21.30 9.82
C PRO A 103 18.00 -22.58 9.20
N GLY A 104 18.46 -22.90 7.99
CA GLY A 104 18.25 -24.22 7.38
C GLY A 104 17.60 -24.19 6.00
N GLY A 105 18.42 -24.40 4.96
CA GLY A 105 18.05 -24.89 3.63
C GLY A 105 17.16 -23.96 2.80
N ILE A 106 17.49 -23.59 1.57
CA ILE A 106 17.60 -24.52 0.44
C ILE A 106 18.38 -23.80 -0.67
N THR A 107 19.35 -24.52 -1.23
CA THR A 107 20.05 -24.20 -2.47
C THR A 107 19.09 -24.24 -3.65
N ILE A 108 19.10 -23.21 -4.52
CA ILE A 108 18.62 -23.37 -5.89
C ILE A 108 19.72 -22.89 -6.84
N LYS A 109 20.23 -23.84 -7.64
CA LYS A 109 21.19 -23.62 -8.71
C LYS A 109 20.54 -22.81 -9.83
N ALA A 110 21.30 -21.89 -10.39
CA ALA A 110 20.98 -21.21 -11.63
C ALA A 110 20.98 -22.22 -12.80
N GLY A 111 19.97 -22.11 -13.64
CA GLY A 111 19.90 -22.62 -15.00
C GLY A 111 19.32 -21.52 -15.88
#